data_AF-A0A419EEW5-F1
#
_entry.id   AF-A0A419EEW5-F1
#
_cell.length_a   1.000
_cell.length_b   1.000
_cell.length_c   1.000
_cell.angle_alpha   90.00
_cell.angle_beta   90.00
_cell.angle_gamma   90.00
#
_symmetry.space_group_name_H-M   'P 1'
#
loop_
_entity.id
_entity.type
_entity.pdbx_description
1 polymer ?
#
loop_
_entity_poly.entity_id
_entity_poly.type
_entity_poly.pdbx_seq_one_letter_code
_entity_poly.pdbx_strand_id
1 'polypeptide(L)'
;MDSLIRIENGLSADWMQFLHYMSNEEIRWRFPDGSDVKRWQDGGVWHVQASFPFRRVLVHRAMRRPLCVWRMLDGERVSEAIRMARELFELTARQAAQFSFIRFLPAGAEDGMDVYGCVLIRAGWAPEKCVVIG
;
A
#
# COMPACT_ATOMS: atom_id res chain seq x y z
N MET A 1 16.37 -24.82 3.47
CA MET A 1 16.43 -23.62 4.34
C MET A 1 16.52 -22.45 3.39
N ASP A 2 15.45 -21.67 3.30
CA ASP A 2 15.38 -20.58 2.33
C ASP A 2 16.40 -19.51 2.72
N SER A 3 17.43 -19.36 1.90
CA SER A 3 18.60 -18.48 2.12
C SER A 3 18.29 -17.00 1.87
N LEU A 4 17.04 -16.60 2.04
CA LEU A 4 16.56 -15.28 1.73
C LEU A 4 16.81 -14.33 2.90
N ILE A 5 17.71 -13.38 2.72
CA ILE A 5 18.02 -12.33 3.71
C ILE A 5 17.47 -11.00 3.21
N ARG A 6 16.72 -10.31 4.07
CA ARG A 6 16.18 -8.98 3.81
C ARG A 6 17.22 -7.93 4.21
N ILE A 7 17.68 -7.16 3.23
CA ILE A 7 18.65 -6.08 3.43
C ILE A 7 17.92 -4.76 3.68
N GLU A 8 16.92 -4.45 2.85
CA GLU A 8 16.16 -3.21 2.92
C GLU A 8 14.67 -3.48 2.74
N ASN A 9 13.85 -2.80 3.54
CA ASN A 9 12.40 -2.75 3.38
C ASN A 9 11.91 -1.43 3.98
N GLY A 10 11.74 -0.44 3.13
CA GLY A 10 11.41 0.93 3.54
C GLY A 10 10.34 1.55 2.65
N LEU A 11 9.64 2.55 3.21
CA LEU A 11 8.67 3.36 2.48
C LEU A 11 9.16 4.81 2.49
N SER A 12 9.28 5.45 1.33
CA SER A 12 9.62 6.87 1.26
C SER A 12 8.42 7.77 1.53
N ALA A 13 8.68 9.07 1.74
CA ALA A 13 7.65 10.10 1.85
C ALA A 13 6.78 10.24 0.60
N ASP A 14 7.30 9.84 -0.57
CA ASP A 14 6.56 9.77 -1.84
C ASP A 14 5.81 8.44 -2.02
N TRP A 15 5.71 7.64 -0.96
CA TRP A 15 4.95 6.39 -0.93
C TRP A 15 5.49 5.32 -1.88
N MET A 16 6.79 5.36 -2.13
CA MET A 16 7.50 4.33 -2.85
C MET A 16 8.02 3.29 -1.87
N GLN A 17 7.60 2.05 -2.06
CA GLN A 17 8.15 0.91 -1.35
C GLN A 17 9.49 0.56 -1.98
N PHE A 18 10.52 0.45 -1.15
CA PHE A 18 11.84 -0.04 -1.51
C PHE A 18 12.04 -1.40 -0.85
N LEU A 19 12.44 -2.39 -1.64
CA LEU A 19 12.81 -3.71 -1.17
C LEU A 19 14.20 -4.04 -1.68
N HIS A 20 15.05 -4.59 -0.82
CA HIS A 20 16.32 -5.21 -1.19
C HIS A 20 16.46 -6.54 -0.46
N TYR A 21 16.57 -7.62 -1.21
CA TYR A 21 16.80 -8.96 -0.69
C TYR A 21 18.04 -9.57 -1.34
N MET A 22 18.67 -10.48 -0.61
CA MET A 22 19.69 -11.38 -1.13
C MET A 22 19.29 -12.84 -0.91
N SER A 23 19.76 -13.74 -1.76
CA SER A 23 19.49 -15.18 -1.70
C SER A 23 20.61 -15.95 -2.40
N ASN A 24 20.91 -17.17 -1.95
CA ASN A 24 21.82 -18.06 -2.69
C ASN A 24 21.17 -18.63 -3.96
N GLU A 25 19.84 -18.49 -4.10
CA GLU A 25 19.06 -18.90 -5.26
C GLU A 25 18.46 -17.68 -5.98
N GLU A 26 18.25 -17.80 -7.29
CA GLU A 26 17.69 -16.72 -8.11
C GLU A 26 16.27 -16.32 -7.66
N ILE A 27 16.06 -15.04 -7.36
CA ILE A 27 14.77 -14.53 -6.89
C ILE A 27 13.88 -14.15 -8.08
N ARG A 28 12.91 -15.02 -8.41
CA ARG A 28 12.00 -14.88 -9.56
C ARG A 28 10.62 -14.31 -9.21
N TRP A 29 10.52 -13.55 -8.12
CA TRP A 29 9.24 -12.95 -7.72
C TRP A 29 8.69 -11.99 -8.76
N ARG A 30 7.36 -11.90 -8.81
CA ARG A 30 6.64 -10.90 -9.58
C ARG A 30 6.39 -9.68 -8.72
N PHE A 31 6.67 -8.51 -9.28
CA PHE A 31 6.41 -7.22 -8.65
C PHE A 31 5.22 -6.55 -9.33
N PRO A 32 4.57 -5.57 -8.67
CA PRO A 32 3.47 -4.82 -9.29
C PRO A 32 3.86 -4.19 -10.64
N ASP A 33 2.89 -4.00 -11.53
CA ASP A 33 3.14 -3.29 -12.79
C ASP A 33 3.66 -1.87 -12.54
N GLY A 34 4.67 -1.44 -13.31
CA GLY A 34 5.33 -0.15 -13.13
C GLY A 34 6.41 -0.12 -12.04
N SER A 35 6.78 -1.28 -11.47
CA SER A 35 7.95 -1.38 -10.57
C SER A 35 9.26 -1.18 -11.32
N ASP A 36 10.19 -0.43 -10.75
CA ASP A 36 11.60 -0.47 -11.16
C ASP A 36 12.28 -1.64 -10.43
N VAL A 37 12.68 -2.67 -11.16
CA VAL A 37 13.22 -3.91 -10.59
C VAL A 37 14.60 -4.19 -11.17
N LYS A 38 15.59 -4.30 -10.28
CA LYS A 38 16.97 -4.69 -10.61
C LYS A 38 17.26 -6.05 -10.00
N ARG A 39 17.77 -6.96 -10.82
CA ARG A 39 18.28 -8.26 -10.41
C ARG A 39 19.71 -8.37 -10.86
N TRP A 40 20.59 -8.78 -9.96
CA TRP A 40 22.00 -8.99 -10.28
C TRP A 40 22.58 -10.07 -9.36
N GLN A 41 23.75 -10.58 -9.72
CA GLN A 41 24.52 -11.49 -8.89
C GLN A 41 25.80 -10.78 -8.45
N ASP A 42 26.16 -10.91 -7.18
CA ASP A 42 27.40 -10.39 -6.60
C ASP A 42 27.97 -11.43 -5.64
N GLY A 43 29.26 -11.78 -5.78
CA GLY A 43 29.92 -12.79 -4.94
C GLY A 43 29.25 -14.19 -4.95
N GLY A 44 28.53 -14.55 -6.02
CA GLY A 44 27.77 -15.81 -6.09
C GLY A 44 26.37 -15.73 -5.46
N VAL A 45 26.01 -14.61 -4.84
CA VAL A 45 24.71 -14.37 -4.21
C VAL A 45 23.81 -13.54 -5.13
N TRP A 46 22.55 -13.93 -5.24
CA TRP A 46 21.54 -13.19 -5.99
C TRP A 46 20.99 -12.05 -5.17
N HIS A 47 20.88 -10.88 -5.79
CA HIS A 47 20.21 -9.71 -5.24
C HIS A 47 18.99 -9.38 -6.08
N VAL A 48 17.92 -8.95 -5.39
CA VAL A 48 16.80 -8.25 -6.01
C VAL A 48 16.57 -6.95 -5.27
N GLN A 49 16.56 -5.84 -6.01
CA GLN A 49 16.12 -4.55 -5.52
C GLN A 49 14.91 -4.13 -6.34
N ALA A 50 13.86 -3.69 -5.68
CA ALA A 50 12.66 -3.21 -6.34
C ALA A 50 12.16 -1.93 -5.68
N SER A 51 11.74 -0.96 -6.49
CA SER A 51 10.96 0.17 -6.03
C SER A 51 9.62 0.24 -6.75
N PHE A 52 8.54 0.42 -6.00
CA PHE A 52 7.20 0.50 -6.58
C PHE A 52 6.23 1.28 -5.69
N PRO A 53 5.20 1.91 -6.26
CA PRO A 53 4.18 2.59 -5.47
C PRO A 53 3.53 1.61 -4.49
N PHE A 54 3.60 1.91 -3.19
CA PHE A 54 3.01 1.05 -2.18
C PHE A 54 1.49 1.05 -2.32
N ARG A 55 0.89 -0.13 -2.53
CA ARG A 55 -0.56 -0.35 -2.78
C ARG A 55 -1.26 0.67 -3.71
N ARG A 56 -0.52 1.32 -4.63
CA ARG A 56 -0.98 2.33 -5.62
C ARG A 56 -1.51 3.64 -5.02
N VAL A 57 -0.74 4.30 -4.15
CA VAL A 57 -1.02 5.69 -3.72
C VAL A 57 -1.33 6.60 -4.91
N LEU A 58 -2.43 7.35 -4.82
CA LEU A 58 -2.82 8.33 -5.82
C LEU A 58 -2.65 9.72 -5.23
N VAL A 59 -1.63 10.45 -5.69
CA VAL A 59 -1.55 11.89 -5.44
C VAL A 59 -2.48 12.58 -6.45
N HIS A 60 -3.74 12.76 -6.06
CA HIS A 60 -4.72 13.45 -6.92
C HIS A 60 -4.41 14.95 -6.98
N ARG A 61 -3.72 15.37 -8.04
CA ARG A 61 -3.22 16.76 -8.21
C ARG A 61 -4.29 17.85 -8.12
N ALA A 62 -5.56 17.54 -8.38
CA ALA A 62 -6.64 18.53 -8.25
C ALA A 62 -7.09 18.76 -6.79
N MET A 63 -6.88 17.79 -5.88
CA MET A 63 -7.33 17.92 -4.48
C MET A 63 -6.23 18.44 -3.54
N ARG A 64 -4.98 18.61 -4.02
CA ARG A 64 -3.78 19.02 -3.26
C ARG A 64 -3.43 18.16 -2.02
N ARG A 65 -4.32 17.27 -1.58
CA ARG A 65 -4.12 16.35 -0.46
C ARG A 65 -3.65 15.01 -1.01
N PRO A 66 -2.62 14.39 -0.40
CA PRO A 66 -2.26 13.02 -0.73
C PRO A 66 -3.44 12.10 -0.38
N LEU A 67 -3.66 11.05 -1.18
CA LEU A 67 -4.62 9.99 -0.87
C LEU A 67 -3.90 8.64 -0.93
N CYS A 68 -4.03 7.84 0.12
CA CYS A 68 -3.53 6.48 0.14
C CYS A 68 -4.60 5.53 -0.40
N VAL A 69 -4.37 4.91 -1.55
CA VAL A 69 -5.22 3.81 -2.03
C VAL A 69 -4.68 2.52 -1.46
N TRP A 70 -5.56 1.74 -0.84
CA TRP A 70 -5.27 0.46 -0.24
C TRP A 70 -6.11 -0.60 -0.95
N ARG A 71 -5.50 -1.30 -1.91
CA ARG A 71 -6.12 -2.47 -2.53
C ARG A 71 -6.31 -3.55 -1.48
N MET A 72 -7.55 -3.98 -1.26
CA MET A 72 -7.87 -5.06 -0.34
C MET A 72 -7.46 -6.42 -0.93
N LEU A 73 -6.98 -7.30 -0.06
CA LEU A 73 -6.76 -8.72 -0.37
C LEU A 73 -8.08 -9.50 -0.23
N ASP A 74 -8.16 -10.66 -0.89
CA ASP A 74 -9.34 -11.51 -0.76
C ASP A 74 -9.50 -11.99 0.69
N GLY A 75 -10.69 -11.78 1.26
CA GLY A 75 -10.99 -12.08 2.67
C GLY A 75 -10.53 -11.01 3.67
N GLU A 76 -9.84 -9.95 3.25
CA GLU A 76 -9.49 -8.81 4.11
C GLU A 76 -10.75 -8.06 4.53
N ARG A 77 -10.91 -7.77 5.82
CA ARG A 77 -12.03 -6.97 6.33
C ARG A 77 -11.80 -5.49 5.99
N VAL A 78 -12.85 -4.79 5.57
CA VAL A 78 -12.79 -3.34 5.28
C VAL A 78 -12.25 -2.54 6.47
N SER A 79 -12.66 -2.88 7.69
CA SER A 79 -12.21 -2.21 8.91
C SER A 79 -10.70 -2.35 9.12
N GLU A 80 -10.13 -3.54 8.92
CA GLU A 80 -8.68 -3.76 9.01
C GLU A 80 -7.92 -3.03 7.91
N ALA A 81 -8.45 -3.05 6.68
CA ALA A 81 -7.90 -2.29 5.57
C ALA A 81 -7.86 -0.78 5.88
N ILE A 82 -8.94 -0.23 6.47
CA ILE A 82 -9.00 1.17 6.91
C ILE A 82 -7.95 1.44 7.99
N ARG A 83 -7.86 0.60 9.02
CA ARG A 83 -6.89 0.76 10.11
C ARG A 83 -5.45 0.80 9.59
N MET A 84 -5.07 -0.19 8.79
CA MET A 84 -3.70 -0.30 8.24
C MET A 84 -3.37 0.83 7.27
N ALA A 85 -4.31 1.18 6.39
CA ALA A 85 -4.12 2.28 5.44
C ALA A 85 -4.03 3.64 6.14
N ARG A 86 -4.81 3.84 7.21
CA ARG A 86 -4.74 5.02 8.08
C ARG A 86 -3.38 5.12 8.75
N GLU A 87 -2.94 4.09 9.46
CA GLU A 87 -1.64 4.09 10.17
C GLU A 87 -0.50 4.45 9.20
N LEU A 88 -0.54 3.90 7.99
CA LEU A 88 0.44 4.20 6.96
C LEU A 88 0.38 5.66 6.48
N PHE A 89 -0.83 6.19 6.34
CA PHE A 89 -1.05 7.57 5.94
C PHE A 89 -0.60 8.58 6.95
N GLU A 90 -0.92 8.36 8.22
CA GLU A 90 -0.50 9.25 9.29
C GLU A 90 1.02 9.27 9.42
N LEU A 91 1.67 8.10 9.27
CA LEU A 91 3.11 7.97 9.28
C LEU A 91 3.77 8.72 8.11
N THR A 92 3.26 8.54 6.90
CA THR A 92 3.92 9.02 5.68
C THR A 92 3.60 10.49 5.38
N ALA A 93 2.32 10.86 5.47
CA ALA A 93 1.87 12.22 5.19
C ALA A 93 2.00 13.16 6.40
N ARG A 94 2.38 12.64 7.59
CA ARG A 94 2.52 13.40 8.85
C ARG A 94 1.26 14.22 9.19
N GLN A 95 0.08 13.68 8.88
CA GLN A 95 -1.22 14.30 9.11
C GLN A 95 -2.24 13.22 9.51
N ALA A 96 -3.22 13.58 10.34
CA ALA A 96 -4.29 12.65 10.71
C ALA A 96 -5.17 12.32 9.50
N ALA A 97 -5.51 11.05 9.32
CA ALA A 97 -6.54 10.65 8.35
C ALA A 97 -7.91 10.98 8.93
N GLN A 98 -8.78 11.59 8.12
CA GLN A 98 -10.13 11.98 8.56
C GLN A 98 -11.20 11.17 7.84
N PHE A 99 -10.92 10.76 6.60
CA PHE A 99 -11.89 10.13 5.74
C PHE A 99 -11.35 8.82 5.18
N SER A 100 -12.26 7.85 5.09
CA SER A 100 -12.05 6.61 4.33
C SER A 100 -13.12 6.51 3.26
N PHE A 101 -12.72 6.26 2.02
CA PHE A 101 -13.62 6.19 0.88
C PHE A 101 -13.64 4.78 0.30
N ILE A 102 -14.84 4.28 -0.01
CA ILE A 102 -15.03 2.98 -0.65
C ILE A 102 -16.11 3.07 -1.74
N ARG A 103 -15.98 2.27 -2.79
CA ARG A 103 -16.97 2.26 -3.88
C ARG A 103 -18.29 1.62 -3.45
N PHE A 104 -18.21 0.53 -2.70
CA PHE A 104 -19.34 -0.26 -2.24
C PHE A 104 -19.18 -0.52 -0.74
N LEU A 105 -20.21 -0.16 0.04
CA LEU A 105 -20.20 -0.44 1.48
C LEU A 105 -20.33 -1.95 1.71
N PRO A 106 -19.58 -2.52 2.67
CA PRO A 106 -19.79 -3.90 3.09
C PRO A 106 -21.15 -4.05 3.79
N ALA A 107 -21.67 -5.28 3.85
CA ALA A 107 -22.92 -5.56 4.51
C ALA A 107 -22.90 -5.09 5.98
N GLY A 108 -23.92 -4.34 6.39
CA GLY A 108 -24.05 -3.82 7.75
C GLY A 108 -23.24 -2.55 8.04
N ALA A 109 -22.50 -2.00 7.07
CA ALA A 109 -21.89 -0.68 7.20
C ALA A 109 -22.78 0.42 6.63
N GLU A 110 -22.73 1.58 7.27
CA GLU A 110 -23.48 2.78 6.88
C GLU A 110 -22.53 3.88 6.39
N ASP A 111 -23.04 4.72 5.50
CA ASP A 111 -22.33 5.91 5.05
C ASP A 111 -22.24 6.92 6.21
N GLY A 112 -21.07 7.49 6.43
CA GLY A 112 -20.77 8.38 7.56
C GLY A 112 -20.37 7.65 8.86
N MET A 113 -20.31 6.32 8.89
CA MET A 113 -19.89 5.57 10.08
C MET A 113 -18.43 5.84 10.42
N ASP A 114 -18.12 6.01 11.72
CA ASP A 114 -16.74 6.06 12.19
C ASP A 114 -16.12 4.65 12.21
N VAL A 115 -14.97 4.52 11.54
CA VAL A 115 -14.18 3.30 11.53
C VAL A 115 -12.75 3.66 11.88
N TYR A 116 -12.35 3.32 13.11
CA TYR A 116 -11.03 3.65 13.65
C TYR A 116 -10.68 5.14 13.53
N GLY A 117 -11.63 6.05 13.81
CA GLY A 117 -11.40 7.49 13.74
C GLY A 117 -11.42 8.09 12.34
N CYS A 118 -11.75 7.30 11.32
CA CYS A 118 -12.01 7.77 9.96
C CYS A 118 -13.50 7.67 9.65
N VAL A 119 -14.07 8.72 9.06
CA VAL A 119 -15.46 8.69 8.56
C VAL A 119 -15.49 7.89 7.26
N LEU A 120 -16.24 6.79 7.23
CA LEU A 120 -16.44 5.95 6.06
C LEU A 120 -17.45 6.59 5.11
N ILE A 121 -17.01 6.94 3.90
CA ILE A 121 -17.83 7.59 2.88
C ILE A 121 -17.93 6.69 1.66
N ARG A 122 -19.15 6.47 1.16
CA ARG A 122 -19.32 5.81 -0.13
C ARG A 122 -19.00 6.80 -1.26
N ALA A 123 -18.03 6.46 -2.09
CA ALA A 123 -17.56 7.32 -3.17
C ALA A 123 -17.52 6.58 -4.51
N GLY A 124 -18.31 7.02 -5.48
CA GLY A 124 -18.40 6.36 -6.80
C GLY A 124 -17.10 6.35 -7.60
N TRP A 125 -16.18 7.29 -7.29
CA TRP A 125 -14.85 7.40 -7.91
C TRP A 125 -13.81 6.47 -7.29
N ALA A 126 -14.06 5.92 -6.09
CA ALA A 126 -13.10 5.03 -5.43
C ALA A 126 -12.93 3.75 -6.27
N PRO A 127 -11.70 3.25 -6.44
CA PRO A 127 -11.47 2.01 -7.18
C PRO A 127 -12.17 0.81 -6.52
N GLU A 128 -12.56 -0.17 -7.33
CA GLU A 128 -13.10 -1.42 -6.81
C GLU A 128 -12.05 -2.18 -5.98
N LYS A 129 -12.54 -2.91 -4.97
CA LYS A 129 -11.71 -3.67 -4.03
C LYS A 129 -10.62 -2.81 -3.38
N CYS A 130 -10.85 -1.51 -3.21
CA CYS A 130 -9.91 -0.60 -2.58
C CYS A 130 -10.61 0.25 -1.51
N VAL A 131 -9.86 0.56 -0.46
CA VAL A 131 -10.16 1.65 0.47
C VAL A 131 -9.24 2.81 0.13
N VAL A 132 -9.74 4.04 0.12
CA VAL A 132 -8.91 5.24 -0.07
C VAL A 132 -8.91 6.06 1.20
N ILE A 133 -7.75 6.45 1.71
CA ILE A 133 -7.59 7.22 2.94
C ILE A 133 -7.08 8.62 2.63
N GLY A 134 -7.64 9.63 3.32
CA GLY A 134 -7.28 11.04 3.17
C GLY A 134 -7.60 11.92 4.37
#